data_AF-A0A0Q6TDQ0-F1
#
_entry.id   AF-A0A0Q6TDQ0-F1
#
_cell.length_a   1.000
_cell.length_b   1.000
_cell.length_c   1.000
_cell.angle_alpha   90.00
_cell.angle_beta   90.00
_cell.angle_gamma   90.00
#
_symmetry.space_group_name_H-M   'P 1'
#
loop_
_entity.id
_entity.type
_entity.pdbx_description
1 polymer ?
#
loop_
_entity_poly.entity_id
_entity_poly.type
_entity_poly.pdbx_seq_one_letter_code
_entity_poly.pdbx_strand_id
1 'polypeptide(L)'
;MAPQRKDLHSDDDDSISDEEIEAQYFPGTVPVLPGPTASALNELVFKGDEWESSSNASVVVVLPGTREQPDTAVLELARFSLTRFHEFEAIAKQVARDFCREEGSWSVSEMNFGKEASANSADLILRLHLSPRDGSAAFDYTEYIVCFKFNQLTGLREGFRISRVVIQFV
;
A
#
# COMPACT_ATOMS: atom_id res chain seq x y z
N MET A 1 -2.00 -64.05 -39.02
CA MET A 1 -0.95 -63.66 -38.05
C MET A 1 -0.91 -62.15 -38.00
N ALA A 2 -1.41 -61.54 -36.93
CA ALA A 2 -1.32 -60.10 -36.69
C ALA A 2 -0.21 -59.87 -35.65
N PRO A 3 0.75 -58.95 -35.86
CA PRO A 3 1.75 -58.66 -34.86
C PRO A 3 1.16 -57.80 -33.73
N GLN A 4 1.69 -58.09 -32.54
CA GLN A 4 1.26 -57.65 -31.22
C GLN A 4 1.46 -56.15 -30.97
N ARG A 5 0.69 -55.65 -30.00
CA ARG A 5 0.83 -54.35 -29.33
C ARG A 5 2.28 -54.10 -28.92
N LYS A 6 2.79 -52.90 -29.21
CA LYS A 6 3.85 -52.28 -28.41
C LYS A 6 3.17 -51.31 -27.46
N ASP A 7 3.29 -51.61 -26.18
CA ASP A 7 2.95 -50.72 -25.09
C ASP A 7 3.81 -49.46 -25.20
N LEU A 8 3.14 -48.32 -25.41
CA LEU A 8 3.72 -47.00 -25.25
C LEU A 8 3.50 -46.62 -23.77
N HIS A 9 4.34 -47.13 -22.87
CA HIS A 9 4.52 -46.51 -21.56
C HIS A 9 5.55 -45.41 -21.75
N SER A 10 5.08 -44.19 -22.00
CA SER A 10 5.80 -42.97 -21.69
C SER A 10 5.38 -42.57 -20.28
N ASP A 11 5.92 -43.25 -19.28
CA ASP A 11 5.91 -42.78 -17.89
C ASP A 11 7.09 -41.82 -17.73
N ASP A 12 6.97 -40.65 -18.34
CA ASP A 12 7.63 -39.42 -17.87
C ASP A 12 6.54 -38.34 -17.97
N ASP A 13 5.47 -38.58 -17.23
CA ASP A 13 4.52 -37.54 -16.87
C ASP A 13 5.19 -36.71 -15.78
N ASP A 14 6.18 -35.90 -16.18
CA ASP A 14 6.59 -34.71 -15.43
C ASP A 14 5.45 -33.68 -15.51
N SER A 15 4.27 -34.10 -15.04
CA SER A 15 3.18 -33.22 -14.66
C SER A 15 3.67 -32.46 -13.45
N ILE A 16 4.41 -31.38 -13.72
CA ILE A 16 4.70 -30.35 -12.73
C ILE A 16 3.35 -29.95 -12.17
N SER A 17 3.19 -30.14 -10.85
CA SER A 17 1.95 -29.80 -10.17
C SER A 17 1.62 -28.32 -10.37
N ASP A 18 0.34 -27.95 -10.41
CA ASP A 18 -0.06 -26.53 -10.50
C ASP A 18 0.59 -25.69 -9.37
N GLU A 19 0.86 -26.30 -8.21
CA GLU A 19 1.60 -25.70 -7.09
C GLU A 19 3.08 -25.42 -7.40
N GLU A 20 3.77 -26.29 -8.15
CA GLU A 20 5.15 -26.07 -8.59
C GLU A 20 5.26 -25.05 -9.73
N ILE A 21 4.24 -24.97 -10.59
CA ILE A 21 4.12 -23.93 -11.63
C ILE A 21 3.88 -22.57 -10.95
N GLU A 22 3.00 -22.48 -9.95
CA GLU A 22 2.80 -21.25 -9.19
C GLU A 22 4.10 -20.82 -8.47
N ALA A 23 4.83 -21.75 -7.85
CA ALA A 23 6.09 -21.42 -7.15
C ALA A 23 7.23 -20.94 -8.07
N GLN A 24 7.26 -21.36 -9.34
CA GLN A 24 8.29 -20.95 -10.31
C GLN A 24 7.93 -19.66 -11.08
N TYR A 25 6.65 -19.44 -11.39
CA TYR A 25 6.22 -18.30 -12.22
C TYR A 25 5.62 -17.14 -11.42
N PHE A 26 5.25 -17.36 -10.16
CA PHE A 26 4.73 -16.37 -9.23
C PHE A 26 5.23 -16.66 -7.81
N PRO A 27 6.41 -16.15 -7.37
CA PRO A 27 6.79 -16.23 -5.96
C PRO A 27 5.85 -15.30 -5.18
N GLY A 28 4.67 -15.78 -4.81
CA GLY A 28 3.54 -14.88 -4.64
C GLY A 28 2.31 -15.53 -4.02
N THR A 29 2.43 -15.93 -2.77
CA THR A 29 1.51 -15.33 -1.80
C THR A 29 2.37 -14.48 -0.88
N VAL A 30 2.65 -13.24 -1.31
CA VAL A 30 2.94 -12.21 -0.31
C VAL A 30 1.71 -12.26 0.59
N PRO A 31 1.84 -12.64 1.86
CA PRO A 31 0.70 -12.67 2.74
C PRO A 31 0.02 -11.31 2.62
N VAL A 32 -1.29 -11.30 2.40
CA VAL A 32 -2.06 -10.07 2.57
C VAL A 32 -1.89 -9.72 4.03
N LEU A 33 -0.87 -8.91 4.32
CA LEU A 33 -0.56 -8.49 5.66
C LEU A 33 -1.82 -7.74 6.13
N PRO A 34 -2.32 -8.04 7.34
CA PRO A 34 -3.41 -7.27 7.88
C PRO A 34 -3.00 -5.80 7.86
N GLY A 35 -3.88 -4.93 7.34
CA GLY A 35 -3.60 -3.50 7.29
C GLY A 35 -3.28 -2.91 8.66
N PRO A 36 -2.69 -1.70 8.71
CA PRO A 36 -2.39 -1.02 9.96
C PRO A 36 -3.68 -0.80 10.76
N THR A 37 -3.61 -1.05 12.07
CA THR A 37 -4.77 -0.92 12.96
C THR A 37 -4.72 0.36 13.77
N ALA A 38 -5.88 0.86 14.23
CA ALA A 38 -5.94 2.03 15.12
C ALA A 38 -5.16 1.85 16.43
N SER A 39 -4.86 0.60 16.84
CA SER A 39 -4.00 0.29 17.98
C SER A 39 -2.55 0.71 17.76
N ALA A 40 -2.08 0.80 16.50
CA ALA A 40 -0.74 1.29 16.19
C ALA A 40 -0.53 2.72 16.74
N LEU A 41 -1.58 3.53 16.79
CA LEU A 41 -1.54 4.90 17.31
C LEU A 41 -1.37 5.00 18.84
N ASN A 42 -1.26 3.88 19.56
CA ASN A 42 -0.98 3.87 21.00
C ASN A 42 0.53 3.92 21.30
N GLU A 43 1.39 3.65 20.31
CA GLU A 43 2.85 3.60 20.45
C GLU A 43 3.52 4.72 19.65
N LEU A 44 2.99 5.94 19.77
CA LEU A 44 3.51 7.11 19.07
C LEU A 44 4.83 7.58 19.68
N VAL A 45 5.80 7.86 18.81
CA VAL A 45 7.12 8.39 19.17
C VAL A 45 7.30 9.76 18.55
N PHE A 46 7.56 10.77 19.37
CA PHE A 46 7.86 12.12 18.89
C PHE A 46 9.26 12.16 18.24
N LYS A 47 9.33 12.57 16.96
CA LYS A 47 10.56 12.71 16.18
C LYS A 47 10.65 14.12 15.59
N GLY A 48 11.53 14.93 16.17
CA GLY A 48 11.78 16.31 15.74
C GLY A 48 10.61 17.23 16.05
N ASP A 49 9.60 17.18 15.20
CA ASP A 49 8.42 18.04 15.16
C ASP A 49 7.11 17.29 14.85
N GLU A 50 7.17 15.97 14.65
CA GLU A 50 6.00 15.13 14.35
C GLU A 50 6.00 13.88 15.22
N TRP A 51 4.85 13.21 15.29
CA TRP A 51 4.70 11.93 15.95
C TRP A 51 4.62 10.82 14.91
N GLU A 52 5.38 9.76 15.11
CA GLU A 52 5.37 8.59 14.25
C GLU A 52 4.90 7.35 15.01
N SER A 53 4.13 6.51 14.32
CA SER A 53 3.84 5.15 14.74
C SER A 53 4.27 4.17 13.66
N SER A 54 4.98 3.11 14.05
CA SER A 54 5.25 1.97 13.18
C SER A 54 4.14 0.95 13.34
N SER A 55 3.36 0.73 12.29
CA SER A 55 2.38 -0.36 12.28
C SER A 55 3.02 -1.72 11.99
N ASN A 56 2.31 -2.78 12.37
CA ASN A 56 2.61 -4.17 12.00
C ASN A 56 2.61 -4.42 10.46
N ALA A 57 2.04 -3.52 9.67
CA ALA A 57 1.95 -3.61 8.22
C ALA A 57 3.12 -2.92 7.50
N SER A 58 4.19 -2.54 8.20
CA SER A 58 5.30 -1.72 7.68
C SER A 58 4.87 -0.34 7.17
N VAL A 59 3.64 0.10 7.48
CA VAL A 59 3.16 1.44 7.21
C VAL A 59 3.52 2.34 8.38
N VAL A 60 4.21 3.45 8.11
CA VAL A 60 4.48 4.51 9.08
C VAL A 60 3.31 5.48 9.10
N VAL A 61 2.79 5.81 10.27
CA VAL A 61 1.77 6.86 10.42
C VAL A 61 2.42 8.10 11.01
N VAL A 62 2.35 9.22 10.29
CA VAL A 62 2.93 10.50 10.69
C VAL A 62 1.81 11.47 11.08
N LEU A 63 1.88 12.00 12.30
CA LEU A 63 0.89 12.92 12.86
C LEU A 63 1.55 14.25 13.27
N PRO A 64 0.87 15.40 13.05
CA PRO A 64 1.33 16.67 13.59
C PRO A 64 1.07 16.72 15.10
N GLY A 65 1.83 17.57 15.80
CA GLY A 65 1.61 17.80 17.23
C GLY A 65 2.68 18.66 17.87
N THR A 66 2.62 18.74 19.19
CA THR A 66 3.71 19.28 20.02
C THR A 66 4.53 18.14 20.60
N ARG A 67 5.63 18.45 21.27
CA ARG A 67 6.42 17.45 22.01
C ARG A 67 5.63 16.72 23.10
N GLU A 68 4.55 17.33 23.59
CA GLU A 68 3.75 16.79 24.69
C GLU A 68 2.67 15.82 24.20
N GLN A 69 2.06 16.11 23.04
CA GLN A 69 1.00 15.27 22.47
C GLN A 69 0.76 15.52 20.97
N PRO A 70 0.23 14.53 20.24
CA PRO A 70 -0.28 14.71 18.88
C PRO A 70 -1.55 15.58 18.88
N ASP A 71 -1.85 16.20 17.73
CA ASP A 71 -3.10 16.91 17.54
C ASP A 71 -4.30 15.94 17.65
N THR A 72 -5.24 16.23 18.55
CA THR A 72 -6.36 15.33 18.85
C THR A 72 -7.33 15.17 17.68
N ALA A 73 -7.63 16.25 16.94
CA ALA A 73 -8.53 16.18 15.81
C ALA A 73 -7.93 15.36 14.66
N VAL A 74 -6.61 15.50 14.45
CA VAL A 74 -5.88 14.71 13.45
C VAL A 74 -5.73 13.26 13.89
N LEU A 75 -5.54 13.01 15.19
CA LEU A 75 -5.50 11.65 15.74
C LEU A 75 -6.82 10.91 15.51
N GLU A 76 -7.96 11.57 15.69
CA GLU A 76 -9.28 11.00 15.37
C GLU A 76 -9.41 10.69 13.87
N LEU A 77 -8.97 11.61 13.01
CA LEU A 77 -8.95 11.40 11.57
C LEU A 77 -8.03 10.23 11.16
N ALA A 78 -6.89 10.07 11.82
CA ALA A 78 -5.97 8.97 11.59
C ALA A 78 -6.59 7.64 12.02
N ARG A 79 -7.26 7.60 13.18
CA ARG A 79 -8.03 6.41 13.63
C ARG A 79 -9.10 6.04 12.61
N PHE A 80 -9.86 7.01 12.12
CA PHE A 80 -10.85 6.79 11.06
C PHE A 80 -10.21 6.27 9.76
N SER A 81 -9.08 6.84 9.36
CA SER A 81 -8.42 6.44 8.13
C SER A 81 -7.86 5.03 8.20
N LEU A 82 -7.36 4.62 9.38
CA LEU A 82 -6.86 3.28 9.64
C LEU A 82 -7.97 2.21 9.60
N THR A 83 -9.17 2.51 10.12
CA THR A 83 -10.30 1.55 10.02
C THR A 83 -10.76 1.32 8.59
N ARG A 84 -10.49 2.28 7.69
CA ARG A 84 -10.80 2.20 6.25
C ARG A 84 -9.55 2.10 5.39
N PHE A 85 -8.42 1.65 5.96
CA PHE A 85 -7.12 1.66 5.29
C PHE A 85 -7.18 1.03 3.90
N HIS A 86 -7.77 -0.17 3.79
CA HIS A 86 -7.85 -0.89 2.52
C HIS A 86 -8.67 -0.16 1.45
N GLU A 87 -9.63 0.69 1.85
CA GLU A 87 -10.39 1.54 0.92
C GLU A 87 -9.47 2.62 0.33
N PHE A 88 -8.72 3.34 1.17
CA PHE A 88 -7.76 4.34 0.72
C PHE A 88 -6.61 3.72 -0.08
N GLU A 89 -6.10 2.58 0.36
CA GLU A 89 -5.05 1.82 -0.31
C GLU A 89 -5.48 1.42 -1.72
N ALA A 90 -6.67 0.84 -1.88
CA ALA A 90 -7.18 0.42 -3.18
C ALA A 90 -7.30 1.60 -4.14
N ILE A 91 -7.81 2.74 -3.67
CA ILE A 91 -7.94 3.96 -4.48
C ILE A 91 -6.59 4.52 -4.85
N ALA A 92 -5.65 4.62 -3.90
CA ALA A 92 -4.31 5.14 -4.16
C ALA A 92 -3.55 4.27 -5.17
N LYS A 93 -3.65 2.93 -5.04
CA LYS A 93 -3.06 1.99 -6.00
C LYS A 93 -3.70 2.11 -7.38
N GLN A 94 -5.02 2.27 -7.46
CA GLN A 94 -5.70 2.46 -8.75
C GLN A 94 -5.22 3.73 -9.44
N VAL A 95 -5.17 4.85 -8.70
CA VAL A 95 -4.69 6.13 -9.21
C VAL A 95 -3.23 6.01 -9.67
N ALA A 96 -2.36 5.40 -8.87
CA ALA A 96 -0.96 5.21 -9.23
C ALA A 96 -0.81 4.38 -10.52
N ARG A 97 -1.60 3.31 -10.69
CA ARG A 97 -1.65 2.50 -11.93
C ARG A 97 -2.18 3.26 -13.14
N ASP A 98 -3.16 4.13 -12.97
CA ASP A 98 -3.70 4.92 -14.08
C ASP A 98 -2.65 5.91 -14.60
N PHE A 99 -1.74 6.38 -13.74
CA PHE A 99 -0.62 7.25 -14.11
C PHE A 99 0.61 6.49 -14.59
N CYS A 100 0.96 5.37 -13.94
CA CYS A 100 2.14 4.57 -14.24
C CYS A 100 1.73 3.33 -15.04
N ARG A 101 2.15 3.26 -16.32
CA ARG A 101 1.84 2.14 -17.21
C ARG A 101 2.64 0.86 -16.91
N GLU A 102 3.48 0.88 -15.88
CA GLU A 102 4.36 -0.23 -15.52
C GLU A 102 3.61 -1.32 -14.74
N GLU A 103 3.93 -2.58 -15.05
CA GLU A 103 3.44 -3.72 -14.31
C GLU A 103 4.28 -3.96 -13.05
N GLY A 104 3.62 -4.18 -11.92
CA GLY A 104 4.30 -4.50 -10.67
C GLY A 104 3.38 -4.52 -9.46
N SER A 105 3.99 -4.78 -8.31
CA SER A 105 3.29 -4.78 -7.02
C SER A 105 3.39 -3.40 -6.38
N TRP A 106 2.26 -2.88 -5.92
CA TRP A 106 2.20 -1.60 -5.22
C TRP A 106 2.02 -1.83 -3.73
N SER A 107 2.81 -1.13 -2.93
CA SER A 107 2.70 -1.10 -1.47
C SER A 107 2.60 0.33 -0.96
N VAL A 108 1.82 0.53 0.10
CA VAL A 108 1.78 1.79 0.84
C VAL A 108 2.84 1.69 1.93
N SER A 109 3.73 2.68 2.04
CA SER A 109 4.75 2.76 3.10
C SER A 109 4.41 3.76 4.19
N GLU A 110 3.58 4.75 3.89
CA GLU A 110 3.31 5.86 4.81
C GLU A 110 1.87 6.38 4.69
N MET A 111 1.30 6.72 5.84
CA MET A 111 0.13 7.58 5.98
C MET A 111 0.53 8.87 6.68
N ASN A 112 0.61 9.97 5.94
CA ASN A 112 1.06 11.25 6.47
C ASN A 112 -0.12 12.22 6.63
N PHE A 113 -0.36 12.65 7.87
CA PHE A 113 -1.33 13.68 8.23
C PHE A 113 -0.65 14.99 8.67
N GLY A 114 0.69 15.01 8.62
CA GLY A 114 1.54 16.03 9.16
C GLY A 114 1.73 17.22 8.23
N LYS A 115 2.92 17.82 8.33
CA LYS A 115 3.30 19.03 7.61
C LYS A 115 3.26 18.84 6.09
N GLU A 116 3.62 17.66 5.61
CA GLU A 116 3.60 17.38 4.18
C GLU A 116 2.17 17.38 3.61
N ALA A 117 1.22 16.78 4.32
CA ALA A 117 -0.20 16.83 3.96
C ALA A 117 -0.70 18.28 3.92
N SER A 118 -0.37 19.05 4.95
CA SER A 118 -0.70 20.49 5.03
C SER A 118 -0.11 21.30 3.87
N ALA A 119 1.18 21.09 3.54
CA ALA A 119 1.85 21.76 2.43
C ALA A 119 1.21 21.44 1.07
N ASN A 120 0.62 20.25 0.93
CA ASN A 120 -0.13 19.83 -0.26
C ASN A 120 -1.62 20.16 -0.21
N SER A 121 -2.08 20.96 0.77
CA SER A 121 -3.50 21.30 0.97
C SER A 121 -4.41 20.07 1.10
N ALA A 122 -3.86 18.99 1.66
CA ALA A 122 -4.47 17.69 1.88
C ALA A 122 -4.63 17.43 3.38
N ASP A 123 -5.53 16.51 3.71
CA ASP A 123 -5.77 16.07 5.08
C ASP A 123 -5.07 14.72 5.37
N LEU A 124 -4.76 13.96 4.32
CA LEU A 124 -4.02 12.70 4.35
C LEU A 124 -3.21 12.58 3.06
N ILE A 125 -1.99 12.10 3.16
CA ILE A 125 -1.16 11.63 2.06
C ILE A 125 -0.90 10.14 2.23
N LEU A 126 -1.05 9.38 1.14
CA LEU A 126 -0.51 8.02 1.04
C LEU A 126 0.71 8.01 0.14
N ARG A 127 1.81 7.47 0.67
CA ARG A 127 3.07 7.25 -0.05
C ARG A 127 3.12 5.82 -0.54
N LEU A 128 3.35 5.63 -1.83
CA LEU A 128 3.38 4.34 -2.48
C LEU A 128 4.75 4.08 -3.11
N HIS A 129 5.15 2.81 -3.01
CA HIS A 129 6.28 2.26 -3.74
C HIS A 129 5.78 1.23 -4.75
N LEU A 130 6.41 1.23 -5.92
CA LEU A 130 6.26 0.20 -6.94
C LEU A 130 7.44 -0.76 -6.83
N SER A 131 7.17 -2.05 -6.72
CA SER A 131 8.13 -3.12 -6.98
C SER A 131 7.87 -3.65 -8.39
N PRO A 132 8.71 -3.30 -9.39
CA PRO A 132 8.49 -3.67 -10.78
C PRO A 132 8.54 -5.19 -10.98
N ARG A 133 7.70 -5.71 -11.89
CA ARG A 133 7.62 -7.16 -12.14
C ARG A 133 8.91 -7.73 -12.73
N ASP A 134 9.61 -6.95 -13.55
CA ASP A 134 10.87 -7.34 -14.19
C ASP A 134 12.08 -7.23 -13.25
N GLY A 135 11.88 -6.80 -12.00
CA GLY A 135 12.95 -6.56 -11.03
C GLY A 135 13.84 -5.37 -11.38
N SER A 136 13.41 -4.52 -12.32
CA SER A 136 14.17 -3.34 -12.72
C SER A 136 14.18 -2.30 -11.62
N ALA A 137 15.38 -1.89 -11.20
CA ALA A 137 15.56 -0.77 -10.27
C ALA A 137 15.26 0.61 -10.91
N ALA A 138 14.87 0.67 -12.19
CA ALA A 138 14.63 1.92 -12.91
C ALA A 138 13.56 2.80 -12.24
N PHE A 139 12.64 2.19 -11.47
CA PHE A 139 11.56 2.87 -10.77
C PHE A 139 11.62 2.72 -9.25
N ASP A 140 12.63 2.04 -8.69
CA ASP A 140 12.80 1.89 -7.24
C ASP A 140 12.98 3.25 -6.53
N TYR A 141 13.39 4.27 -7.29
CA TYR A 141 13.53 5.65 -6.83
C TYR A 141 12.31 6.53 -7.12
N THR A 142 11.26 6.00 -7.75
CA THR A 142 10.07 6.79 -8.06
C THR A 142 9.04 6.60 -6.97
N GLU A 143 8.74 7.69 -6.30
CA GLU A 143 7.75 7.72 -5.24
C GLU A 143 6.45 8.34 -5.74
N TYR A 144 5.34 7.68 -5.40
CA TYR A 144 4.02 8.11 -5.79
C TYR A 144 3.26 8.53 -4.55
N ILE A 145 2.78 9.77 -4.58
CA ILE A 145 2.12 10.41 -3.44
C ILE A 145 0.69 10.72 -3.87
N VAL A 146 -0.28 10.11 -3.20
CA VAL A 146 -1.70 10.37 -3.44
C VAL A 146 -2.25 11.19 -2.29
N CYS A 147 -2.75 12.38 -2.60
CA CYS A 147 -3.27 13.32 -1.62
C CYS A 147 -4.79 13.21 -1.51
N PHE A 148 -5.27 13.00 -0.30
CA PHE A 148 -6.69 12.90 0.04
C PHE A 148 -7.13 14.14 0.82
N LYS A 149 -8.35 14.60 0.52
CA LYS A 149 -9.02 15.66 1.26
C LYS A 149 -10.40 15.19 1.70
N PHE A 150 -10.68 15.28 2.99
CA PHE A 150 -11.98 14.94 3.56
C PHE A 150 -12.95 16.10 3.36
N ASN A 151 -14.16 15.77 2.93
CA ASN A 151 -15.22 16.76 2.81
C ASN A 151 -15.76 17.06 4.21
N GLN A 152 -15.51 18.27 4.70
CA GLN A 152 -16.20 18.80 5.88
C GLN A 152 -17.65 19.15 5.51
N LEU A 153 -18.50 18.14 5.27
CA LEU A 153 -19.93 18.35 5.20
C LEU A 153 -20.54 17.85 6.50
N THR A 154 -20.79 18.83 7.37
CA THR A 154 -21.59 18.79 8.59
C THR A 154 -22.63 17.68 8.56
N GLY A 155 -22.27 16.57 9.20
CA GLY A 155 -23.22 15.76 9.96
C GLY A 155 -24.04 14.71 9.23
N LEU A 156 -23.62 14.09 8.12
CA LEU A 156 -24.07 12.71 7.78
C LEU A 156 -23.49 12.03 6.51
N ARG A 157 -22.46 12.56 5.82
CA ARG A 157 -21.76 11.79 4.77
C ARG A 157 -20.25 12.04 4.81
N GLU A 158 -19.55 11.10 5.43
CA GLU A 158 -18.10 10.94 5.36
C GLU A 158 -17.71 10.62 3.92
N GLY A 159 -17.20 11.63 3.20
CA GLY A 159 -16.66 11.44 1.87
C GLY A 159 -15.29 12.09 1.81
N PHE A 160 -14.39 11.49 1.06
CA PHE A 160 -13.12 12.10 0.71
C PHE A 160 -13.04 12.29 -0.81
N ARG A 161 -12.10 13.10 -1.24
CA ARG A 161 -11.73 13.24 -2.64
C ARG A 161 -10.22 13.17 -2.78
N ILE A 162 -9.76 12.72 -3.94
CA ILE A 162 -8.37 12.89 -4.33
C ILE A 162 -8.20 14.38 -4.66
N SER A 163 -7.33 15.08 -3.94
CA SER A 163 -7.03 16.48 -4.21
C SER A 163 -5.91 16.64 -5.22
N ARG A 164 -4.93 15.72 -5.19
CA ARG A 164 -3.72 15.77 -6.01
C ARG A 164 -3.02 14.41 -6.08
N VAL A 165 -2.25 14.21 -7.14
CA VAL A 165 -1.24 13.15 -7.25
C VAL A 165 0.11 13.83 -7.52
N VAL A 166 1.14 13.46 -6.76
CA VAL A 166 2.51 13.94 -6.93
C VAL A 166 3.39 12.73 -7.25
N ILE A 167 4.24 12.87 -8.26
CA ILE A 167 5.24 11.87 -8.63
C ILE A 167 6.60 12.51 -8.40
N GLN A 168 7.39 11.91 -7.52
CA GLN A 168 8.73 12.38 -7.18
C GLN A 168 9.77 11.37 -7.63
N PHE A 169 10.76 11.85 -8.37
CA PHE A 169 11.95 11.09 -8.72
C PHE A 169 13.00 11.38 -7.64
N VAL A 170 13.40 10.35 -6.90
CA VAL A 170 14.39 10.41 -5.81
C VAL A 170 15.81 10.26 -6.35
#